data_AF-A0A9Q1BPB4-F1
#
_entry.id   AF-A0A9Q1BPB4-F1
#
_cell.length_a   1.000
_cell.length_b   1.000
_cell.length_c   1.000
_cell.angle_alpha   90.00
_cell.angle_beta   90.00
_cell.angle_gamma   90.00
#
_symmetry.space_group_name_H-M   'P 1'
#
loop_
_entity.id
_entity.type
_entity.pdbx_description
1 polymer ?
#
loop_
_entity_poly.entity_id
_entity_poly.type
_entity_poly.pdbx_seq_one_letter_code
_entity_poly.pdbx_strand_id
1 'polypeptide(L)'
;MCIVSYISKGQRGMSNLMQRATKEARDGNLDIGRVRHIGNKFSNHVEISAQEAVHLVLRMSLRKATRQFVFTNTSPPEARTVLLKPLRVIQELPEDSTEVECIGLIKKYAARP
;
A
#
# COMPACT_ATOMS: atom_id res chain seq x y z
N MET A 1 -16.08 -13.91 -9.36
CA MET A 1 -15.38 -14.64 -8.28
C MET A 1 -13.89 -14.65 -8.62
N CYS A 2 -13.05 -13.97 -7.84
CA CYS A 2 -11.62 -13.83 -8.16
C CYS A 2 -10.87 -15.08 -7.67
N ILE A 3 -10.03 -15.70 -8.51
CA ILE A 3 -9.25 -16.91 -8.19
C ILE A 3 -8.49 -16.80 -6.86
N VAL A 4 -8.07 -15.60 -6.52
CA VAL A 4 -7.36 -15.31 -5.27
C VAL A 4 -8.24 -15.46 -4.03
N SER A 5 -9.54 -15.16 -4.12
CA SER A 5 -10.48 -15.40 -3.02
C SER A 5 -10.70 -16.90 -2.74
N TYR A 6 -10.51 -17.74 -3.76
CA TYR A 6 -10.54 -19.19 -3.62
C TYR A 6 -9.23 -19.74 -3.06
N ILE A 7 -8.10 -19.27 -3.59
CA ILE A 7 -6.76 -19.62 -3.11
C ILE A 7 -6.63 -19.23 -1.62
N SER A 8 -7.05 -18.02 -1.25
CA SER A 8 -6.96 -17.48 0.12
C SER A 8 -8.08 -17.91 1.08
N LYS A 9 -8.90 -18.91 0.73
CA LYS A 9 -10.10 -19.26 1.52
C LYS A 9 -9.76 -19.86 2.88
N GLY A 10 -8.63 -20.56 2.99
CA GLY A 10 -8.16 -21.17 4.24
C GLY A 10 -7.74 -20.13 5.27
N GLN A 11 -7.29 -18.96 4.82
CA GLN A 11 -6.81 -17.90 5.72
C GLN A 11 -7.93 -17.10 6.42
N ARG A 12 -9.21 -17.33 6.08
CA ARG A 12 -10.32 -16.56 6.66
C ARG A 12 -10.43 -16.68 8.19
N GLY A 13 -9.94 -17.78 8.77
CA GLY A 13 -9.90 -18.00 10.23
C GLY A 13 -8.75 -17.29 10.96
N MET A 14 -7.72 -16.83 10.23
CA MET A 14 -6.50 -16.28 10.82
C MET A 14 -6.71 -14.94 11.53
N SER A 15 -7.70 -14.14 11.11
CA SER A 15 -7.97 -12.84 11.72
C SER A 15 -8.30 -12.96 13.21
N ASN A 16 -9.16 -13.92 13.58
CA ASN A 16 -9.57 -14.12 14.97
C ASN A 16 -8.39 -14.60 15.83
N LEU A 17 -7.53 -15.47 15.28
CA LEU A 17 -6.32 -15.95 15.95
C LEU A 17 -5.37 -14.79 16.26
N MET A 18 -5.11 -13.93 15.27
CA MET A 18 -4.20 -12.80 15.42
C MET A 18 -4.74 -11.75 16.39
N GLN A 19 -6.04 -11.50 16.38
CA GLN A 19 -6.68 -10.63 17.38
C GLN A 19 -6.52 -11.17 18.80
N ARG A 20 -6.69 -12.48 19.00
CA ARG A 20 -6.48 -13.14 20.30
C ARG A 20 -5.02 -13.05 20.74
N ALA A 21 -4.08 -13.41 19.87
CA ALA A 21 -2.64 -13.32 20.18
C ALA A 21 -2.20 -11.89 20.52
N THR A 22 -2.80 -10.89 19.87
CA THR A 22 -2.53 -9.47 20.17
C THR A 22 -3.10 -9.07 21.53
N LYS A 23 -4.32 -9.53 21.87
CA LYS A 23 -4.92 -9.30 23.18
C LYS A 23 -4.11 -9.97 24.29
N GLU A 24 -3.73 -11.23 24.12
CA GLU A 24 -2.88 -11.99 25.05
C GLU A 24 -1.53 -11.28 25.28
N ALA A 25 -0.88 -10.79 24.21
CA ALA A 25 0.38 -10.07 24.34
C ALA A 25 0.24 -8.71 25.05
N ARG A 26 -0.92 -8.05 24.91
CA ARG A 26 -1.23 -6.78 25.58
C ARG A 26 -1.53 -6.99 27.07
N ASP A 27 -2.38 -7.97 27.37
CA ASP A 27 -2.79 -8.30 28.74
C ASP A 27 -1.61 -8.86 29.56
N GLY A 28 -0.68 -9.58 28.92
CA GLY A 28 0.56 -10.09 29.52
C GLY A 28 1.70 -9.08 29.66
N ASN A 29 1.48 -7.80 29.31
CA ASN A 29 2.47 -6.71 29.36
C ASN A 29 3.82 -7.02 28.68
N LEU A 30 3.79 -7.79 27.58
CA LEU A 30 4.97 -8.27 26.86
C LEU A 30 5.49 -7.21 25.89
N ASP A 31 5.89 -6.02 26.32
CA ASP A 31 6.15 -4.93 25.35
C ASP A 31 7.34 -5.22 24.41
N ILE A 32 8.43 -5.78 24.94
CA ILE A 32 9.61 -6.20 24.15
C ILE A 32 9.37 -7.55 23.46
N GLY A 33 8.56 -8.43 24.07
CA GLY A 33 8.28 -9.80 23.59
C GLY A 33 7.07 -9.94 22.67
N ARG A 34 6.31 -8.86 22.44
CA ARG A 34 5.00 -8.88 21.75
C ARG A 34 5.10 -9.47 20.35
N VAL A 35 6.08 -9.00 19.57
CA VAL A 35 6.28 -9.46 18.19
C VAL A 35 6.65 -10.94 18.17
N ARG A 36 7.49 -11.40 19.11
CA ARG A 36 7.89 -12.81 19.20
C ARG A 36 6.73 -13.70 19.61
N HIS A 37 5.90 -13.27 20.57
CA HIS A 37 4.72 -14.02 21.00
C HIS A 37 3.71 -14.17 19.85
N ILE A 38 3.36 -13.07 19.19
CA ILE A 38 2.44 -13.07 18.06
C ILE A 38 3.03 -13.88 16.89
N GLY A 39 4.30 -13.69 16.57
CA GLY A 39 5.00 -14.42 15.52
C GLY A 39 5.03 -15.93 15.75
N ASN A 40 5.30 -16.37 16.97
CA ASN A 40 5.25 -17.79 17.33
C ASN A 40 3.84 -18.36 17.21
N LYS A 41 2.80 -17.64 17.68
CA LYS A 41 1.41 -18.08 17.51
C LYS A 41 1.03 -18.20 16.04
N PHE A 42 1.41 -17.22 15.22
CA PHE A 42 1.20 -17.25 13.78
C PHE A 42 1.92 -18.43 13.12
N SER A 43 3.22 -18.59 13.34
CA SER A 43 4.03 -19.64 12.70
C SER A 43 3.56 -21.05 13.04
N ASN A 44 3.03 -21.26 14.25
CA ASN A 44 2.57 -22.58 14.69
C ASN A 44 1.17 -22.95 14.20
N HIS A 45 0.36 -21.99 13.76
CA HIS A 45 -1.04 -22.22 13.38
C HIS A 45 -1.36 -21.84 11.94
N VAL A 46 -0.47 -21.13 11.24
CA VAL A 46 -0.70 -20.76 9.85
C VAL A 46 -0.53 -22.00 8.97
N GLU A 47 -1.57 -22.32 8.22
CA GLU A 47 -1.53 -23.28 7.13
C GLU A 47 -1.56 -22.50 5.82
N ILE A 48 -0.64 -22.83 4.91
CA ILE A 48 -0.54 -22.22 3.59
C ILE A 48 -0.61 -23.34 2.55
N SER A 49 -1.59 -23.25 1.66
CA SER A 49 -1.70 -24.19 0.54
C SER A 49 -0.55 -24.00 -0.46
N ALA A 50 -0.21 -25.06 -1.21
CA ALA A 50 0.82 -24.97 -2.25
C ALA A 50 0.53 -23.85 -3.26
N GLN A 51 -0.74 -23.61 -3.58
CA GLN A 51 -1.19 -22.58 -4.50
C GLN A 51 -0.93 -21.16 -3.95
N GLU A 52 -1.25 -20.93 -2.66
CA GLU A 52 -0.92 -19.67 -1.97
C GLU A 52 0.59 -19.45 -1.89
N ALA A 53 1.35 -20.49 -1.57
CA ALA A 53 2.81 -20.42 -1.46
C ALA A 53 3.47 -20.02 -2.78
N VAL A 54 3.07 -20.65 -3.90
CA VAL A 54 3.56 -20.29 -5.24
C VAL A 54 3.24 -18.83 -5.56
N HIS A 55 2.02 -18.38 -5.25
CA HIS A 55 1.60 -17.01 -5.51
C HIS A 55 2.42 -15.98 -4.70
N LEU A 56 2.79 -16.32 -3.45
CA LEU A 56 3.65 -15.50 -2.59
C LEU A 56 5.10 -15.49 -3.08
N VAL A 57 5.68 -16.65 -3.39
CA VAL A 57 7.09 -16.79 -3.85
C VAL A 57 7.30 -16.09 -5.18
N LEU A 58 6.37 -16.25 -6.12
CA LEU A 58 6.44 -15.63 -7.45
C LEU A 58 5.98 -14.16 -7.46
N ARG A 59 5.59 -13.61 -6.30
CA ARG A 59 5.04 -12.24 -6.16
C ARG A 59 3.94 -11.94 -7.16
N MET A 60 3.08 -12.92 -7.39
CA MET A 60 1.99 -12.77 -8.34
C MET A 60 0.97 -11.76 -7.80
N SER A 61 0.36 -10.98 -8.68
CA SER A 61 -0.66 -10.00 -8.28
C SER A 61 -1.88 -10.72 -7.71
N LEU A 62 -2.20 -10.47 -6.44
CA LEU A 62 -3.37 -11.01 -5.74
C LEU A 62 -4.70 -10.47 -6.30
N ARG A 63 -4.66 -9.37 -7.05
CA ARG A 63 -5.84 -8.83 -7.72
C ARG A 63 -5.40 -8.02 -8.92
N LYS A 64 -5.81 -8.45 -10.11
CA LYS A 64 -5.81 -7.61 -11.31
C LYS A 64 -7.23 -7.14 -11.56
N ALA A 65 -7.44 -5.83 -11.49
CA ALA A 65 -8.65 -5.22 -12.00
C ALA A 65 -8.42 -4.88 -13.48
N THR A 66 -9.40 -5.15 -14.34
CA THR A 66 -9.36 -4.76 -15.76
C THR A 66 -9.34 -3.25 -15.95
N ARG A 67 -9.89 -2.50 -14.99
CA ARG A 67 -9.83 -1.04 -14.97
C ARG A 67 -8.83 -0.56 -13.94
N GLN A 68 -7.85 0.21 -14.40
CA GLN A 68 -7.00 1.02 -13.54
C GLN A 68 -7.78 2.27 -13.12
N PHE A 69 -7.81 2.55 -11.82
CA PHE A 69 -8.36 3.80 -11.30
C PHE A 69 -7.20 4.77 -11.08
N VAL A 70 -7.26 5.94 -11.72
CA VAL A 70 -6.32 7.03 -11.51
C VAL A 70 -7.11 8.21 -10.99
N PHE A 71 -6.77 8.66 -9.78
CA PHE A 71 -7.35 9.89 -9.24
C PHE A 71 -6.84 11.08 -10.04
N THR A 72 -7.77 11.88 -10.59
CA THR A 72 -7.46 13.15 -11.26
C THR A 72 -8.11 14.27 -10.46
N ASN A 73 -7.32 15.22 -9.96
CA ASN A 73 -7.85 16.33 -9.18
C ASN A 73 -8.61 17.32 -10.07
N THR A 74 -9.94 17.35 -9.93
CA THR A 74 -10.86 18.22 -10.69
C THR A 74 -11.10 19.58 -10.04
N SER A 75 -10.45 19.90 -8.91
CA SER A 75 -10.55 21.22 -8.29
C SER A 75 -10.12 22.35 -9.24
N PRO A 76 -10.63 23.58 -9.04
CA PRO A 76 -10.18 24.76 -9.77
C PRO A 76 -8.66 24.92 -9.71
N PRO A 77 -8.01 25.52 -10.73
CA PRO A 77 -6.55 25.65 -10.78
C PRO A 77 -5.93 26.23 -9.51
N GLU A 78 -6.57 27.24 -8.92
CA GLU A 78 -6.12 27.95 -7.72
C GLU A 78 -6.18 27.09 -6.44
N ALA A 79 -7.11 26.13 -6.37
CA ALA A 79 -7.33 25.26 -5.22
C ALA A 79 -6.77 23.85 -5.43
N ARG A 80 -6.08 23.61 -6.55
CA ARG A 80 -5.57 22.28 -6.89
C ARG A 80 -4.31 21.98 -6.11
N THR A 81 -4.31 20.86 -5.40
CA THR A 81 -3.09 20.35 -4.77
C THR A 81 -2.08 19.94 -5.84
N VAL A 82 -0.87 20.49 -5.71
CA VAL A 82 0.27 20.25 -6.60
C VAL A 82 1.44 19.68 -5.81
N LEU A 83 2.26 18.87 -6.48
CA LEU A 83 3.53 18.43 -5.92
C LEU A 83 4.60 19.46 -6.27
N LEU A 84 5.36 19.90 -5.27
CA LEU A 84 6.52 20.76 -5.48
C LEU A 84 7.67 19.96 -6.10
N LYS A 85 8.50 20.63 -6.89
CA LYS A 85 9.78 20.08 -7.35
C LYS A 85 10.66 19.73 -6.13
N PRO A 86 11.57 18.75 -6.24
CA PRO A 86 12.54 18.48 -5.18
C PRO A 86 13.33 19.74 -4.83
N LEU A 87 13.66 19.94 -3.55
CA LEU A 87 14.35 21.14 -3.07
C LEU A 87 15.63 21.46 -3.84
N ARG A 88 16.40 20.44 -4.24
CA ARG A 88 17.62 20.60 -5.04
C ARG A 88 17.34 21.31 -6.37
N VAL A 89 16.26 20.90 -7.05
CA VAL A 89 15.84 21.50 -8.33
C VAL A 89 15.33 22.92 -8.11
N ILE A 90 14.65 23.18 -7.00
CA ILE A 90 14.15 24.53 -6.68
C ILE A 90 15.31 25.50 -6.43
N GLN A 91 16.38 25.05 -5.75
CA GLN A 91 17.56 25.87 -5.47
C GLN A 91 18.37 26.22 -6.73
N GLU A 92 18.26 25.41 -7.78
CA GLU A 92 18.89 25.65 -9.09
C GLU A 92 18.04 26.55 -10.00
N LEU A 93 16.80 26.88 -9.62
CA LEU A 93 15.96 27.78 -10.40
C LEU A 93 16.44 29.23 -10.28
N PRO A 94 16.24 30.06 -11.33
CA PRO A 94 16.43 31.50 -11.23
C PRO A 94 15.60 32.10 -10.09
N GLU A 95 16.12 33.14 -9.42
CA GLU A 95 15.43 33.79 -8.28
C GLU A 95 14.03 34.30 -8.63
N ASP A 96 13.81 34.70 -9.90
CA ASP A 96 12.52 35.19 -10.40
C ASP A 96 11.58 34.08 -10.92
N SER A 97 11.96 32.81 -10.79
CA SER A 97 11.18 31.69 -11.34
C SER A 97 10.00 31.34 -10.44
N THR A 98 8.79 31.40 -11.01
CA THR A 98 7.55 30.93 -10.36
C THR A 98 7.23 29.46 -10.63
N GLU A 99 8.06 28.75 -11.41
CA GLU A 99 7.84 27.35 -11.78
C GLU A 99 8.35 26.35 -10.73
N VAL A 100 7.82 26.44 -9.52
CA VAL A 100 8.18 25.54 -8.40
C VAL A 100 7.42 24.20 -8.43
N GLU A 101 6.39 24.11 -9.27
CA GLU A 101 5.48 22.95 -9.32
C GLU A 101 5.97 21.85 -10.28
N CYS A 102 5.73 20.60 -9.92
CA CYS A 102 5.90 19.46 -10.82
C CYS A 102 4.81 19.44 -11.89
N ILE A 103 5.17 18.97 -13.09
CA ILE A 103 4.22 18.84 -14.20
C ILE A 103 3.30 17.63 -13.95
N GLY A 104 2.08 17.91 -13.50
CA GLY A 104 1.02 16.91 -13.32
C GLY A 104 0.36 16.46 -14.62
N LEU A 105 -0.52 15.45 -14.51
CA LEU A 105 -1.27 14.87 -15.64
C LEU A 105 -2.00 15.94 -16.46
N ILE A 106 -2.70 16.87 -15.78
CA ILE A 106 -3.53 17.89 -16.44
C ILE A 106 -2.67 18.86 -17.27
N LYS A 107 -1.56 19.36 -16.71
CA LYS A 107 -0.63 20.25 -17.45
C LYS A 107 -0.01 19.53 -18.65
N LYS A 108 0.38 18.25 -18.51
CA LYS A 108 0.88 17.44 -19.63
C LYS A 108 -0.16 17.26 -20.73
N TYR A 109 -1.42 17.09 -20.38
CA TYR A 109 -2.51 16.96 -21.36
C TYR A 109 -2.80 18.27 -22.08
N ALA A 110 -2.75 19.40 -21.38
CA ALA A 110 -2.96 20.73 -21.97
C ALA A 110 -1.85 21.13 -22.95
N ALA A 111 -0.63 20.64 -22.74
CA ALA A 111 0.53 20.93 -23.60
C ALA A 111 0.67 20.00 -24.82
N ARG A 112 -0.35 19.18 -25.13
CA ARG A 112 -0.33 18.36 -26.35
C ARG A 112 -0.55 19.24 -27.59
N PRO A 113 0.14 18.97 -28.71
CA PRO A 113 -0.07 19.68 -29.97
C PRO A 113 -1.47 19.46 -30.54
#